data_AF-A0A7S3H497-F1
#
_entry.id   AF-A0A7S3H497-F1
#
_cell.length_a   1.000
_cell.length_b   1.000
_cell.length_c   1.000
_cell.angle_alpha   90.00
_cell.angle_beta   90.00
_cell.angle_gamma   90.00
#
_symmetry.space_group_name_H-M   'P 1'
#
loop_
_entity.id
_entity.type
_entity.pdbx_description
1 polymer ?
#
loop_
_entity_poly.entity_id
_entity_poly.type
_entity_poly.pdbx_seq_one_letter_code
_entity_poly.pdbx_strand_id
1 'polypeptide(L)'
;DTSDAPETVVQNVSIALEDGTYGAGHIVDISLTFGVNVWVVDNNTSILDSTPAERVPYLELNVVNSIHGTPAEAMLVGVSRQTKVLVFRYIVRPGDSTLGAALDFAANALVLNTTLIVDGNNVAVNTDFAQPLVSLQNQVVIIDTASPTVQGISVNTTDGEYGAGQA
;
A
#
# COMPACT_ATOMS: atom_id res chain seq x y z
N ASP A 1 -15.30 35.33 -5.79
CA ASP A 1 -15.42 34.55 -7.01
C ASP A 1 -14.30 33.52 -7.00
N THR A 2 -14.64 32.25 -6.74
CA THR A 2 -13.68 31.13 -6.58
C THR A 2 -13.90 30.06 -7.64
N SER A 3 -14.66 30.36 -8.71
CA SER A 3 -15.06 29.37 -9.69
C SER A 3 -13.94 28.92 -10.64
N ASP A 4 -12.71 29.40 -10.44
CA ASP A 4 -11.55 29.14 -11.31
C ASP A 4 -10.32 28.66 -10.52
N ALA A 5 -10.50 28.28 -9.25
CA ALA A 5 -9.44 27.61 -8.52
C ALA A 5 -9.27 26.19 -9.08
N PRO A 6 -8.05 25.76 -9.46
CA PRO A 6 -7.84 24.41 -9.97
C PRO A 6 -8.24 23.39 -8.91
N GLU A 7 -8.86 22.29 -9.35
CA GLU A 7 -9.22 21.19 -8.45
C GLU A 7 -7.98 20.68 -7.69
N THR A 8 -8.14 20.45 -6.39
CA THR A 8 -7.09 19.80 -5.62
C THR A 8 -7.09 18.31 -5.96
N VAL A 9 -5.98 17.83 -6.53
CA VAL A 9 -5.75 16.45 -6.97
C VAL A 9 -4.44 15.90 -6.40
N VAL A 10 -4.32 14.57 -6.38
CA VAL A 10 -3.04 13.89 -6.14
C VAL A 10 -2.11 14.17 -7.33
N GLN A 11 -0.90 14.66 -7.06
CA GLN A 11 0.11 14.95 -8.09
C GLN A 11 1.15 13.85 -8.24
N ASN A 12 1.42 13.12 -7.16
CA ASN A 12 2.41 12.04 -7.18
C ASN A 12 2.06 10.97 -6.15
N VAL A 13 2.33 9.72 -6.51
CA VAL A 13 2.38 8.60 -5.59
C VAL A 13 3.79 8.04 -5.59
N SER A 14 4.32 7.78 -4.42
CA SER A 14 5.63 7.14 -4.27
C SER A 14 5.65 6.17 -3.10
N ILE A 15 6.51 5.17 -3.21
CA ILE A 15 6.88 4.26 -2.12
C ILE A 15 8.37 4.40 -1.83
N ALA A 16 8.75 4.29 -0.57
CA ALA A 16 10.13 4.41 -0.11
C ALA A 16 10.83 3.04 0.00
N LEU A 17 10.58 2.17 -0.96
CA LEU A 17 11.24 0.87 -1.09
C LEU A 17 12.11 0.85 -2.35
N GLU A 18 13.07 -0.07 -2.39
CA GLU A 18 13.81 -0.38 -3.61
C GLU A 18 13.09 -1.49 -4.38
N ASP A 19 13.43 -1.68 -5.66
CA ASP A 19 12.96 -2.82 -6.44
C ASP A 19 13.34 -4.13 -5.75
N GLY A 20 12.40 -5.05 -5.62
CA GLY A 20 12.66 -6.34 -4.96
C GLY A 20 11.41 -7.07 -4.49
N THR A 21 11.65 -8.18 -3.81
CA THR A 21 10.61 -9.03 -3.22
C THR A 21 10.60 -8.89 -1.70
N TYR A 22 9.43 -8.62 -1.14
CA TYR A 22 9.23 -8.34 0.27
C TYR A 22 8.27 -9.35 0.90
N GLY A 23 8.68 -9.90 2.05
CA GLY A 23 7.93 -10.89 2.81
C GLY A 23 7.23 -10.33 4.04
N ALA A 24 6.59 -11.21 4.82
CA ALA A 24 5.84 -10.85 6.02
C ALA A 24 6.65 -10.01 7.01
N GLY A 25 6.01 -9.01 7.61
CA GLY A 25 6.61 -8.06 8.56
C GLY A 25 7.24 -6.82 7.93
N HIS A 26 7.45 -6.79 6.60
CA HIS A 26 7.93 -5.58 5.92
C HIS A 26 6.87 -4.47 5.97
N ILE A 27 7.36 -3.24 6.06
CA ILE A 27 6.55 -2.02 6.05
C ILE A 27 6.65 -1.37 4.67
N VAL A 28 5.51 -1.08 4.07
CA VAL A 28 5.37 -0.34 2.82
C VAL A 28 4.65 0.97 3.13
N ASP A 29 5.40 2.07 3.16
CA ASP A 29 4.83 3.41 3.30
C ASP A 29 4.59 4.03 1.92
N ILE A 30 3.32 4.26 1.58
CA ILE A 30 2.83 4.84 0.33
C ILE A 30 2.50 6.31 0.58
N SER A 31 3.14 7.21 -0.14
CA SER A 31 2.96 8.66 -0.01
C SER A 31 2.14 9.22 -1.16
N LEU A 32 1.00 9.85 -0.84
CA LEU A 32 0.22 10.66 -1.78
C LEU A 32 0.61 12.13 -1.61
N THR A 33 1.13 12.75 -2.68
CA THR A 33 1.57 14.16 -2.67
C THR A 33 0.58 15.06 -3.39
N PHE A 34 0.24 16.19 -2.77
CA PHE A 34 -0.67 17.21 -3.26
C PHE A 34 0.06 18.53 -3.53
N GLY A 35 -0.49 19.37 -4.41
CA GLY A 35 0.07 20.71 -4.67
C GLY A 35 -0.15 21.71 -3.53
N VAL A 36 -1.22 21.50 -2.78
CA VAL A 36 -1.67 22.35 -1.67
C VAL A 36 -1.74 21.53 -0.37
N ASN A 37 -1.88 22.23 0.76
CA ASN A 37 -2.10 21.55 2.01
C ASN A 37 -3.50 20.92 2.03
N VAL A 38 -3.57 19.69 2.55
CA VAL A 38 -4.81 18.91 2.70
C VAL A 38 -4.92 18.37 4.12
N TRP A 39 -6.13 18.04 4.55
CA TRP A 39 -6.37 17.31 5.80
C TRP A 39 -7.64 16.46 5.74
N VAL A 40 -7.75 15.55 6.69
CA VAL A 40 -8.89 14.65 6.81
C VAL A 40 -9.90 15.23 7.80
N VAL A 41 -11.17 15.26 7.39
CA VAL A 41 -12.31 15.61 8.22
C VAL A 41 -13.31 14.46 8.21
N ASP A 42 -14.16 14.35 9.23
CA ASP A 42 -15.31 13.46 9.13
C ASP A 42 -16.40 13.99 8.19
N ASN A 43 -17.42 13.18 7.92
CA ASN A 43 -18.57 13.57 7.08
C ASN A 43 -19.38 14.77 7.64
N ASN A 44 -19.15 15.17 8.89
CA ASN A 44 -19.72 16.37 9.49
C ASN A 44 -18.74 17.56 9.44
N THR A 45 -17.65 17.44 8.69
CA THR A 45 -16.57 18.42 8.50
C THR A 45 -15.74 18.73 9.76
N SER A 46 -15.85 17.91 10.81
CA SER A 46 -14.99 18.03 11.98
C SER A 46 -13.62 17.45 11.67
N ILE A 47 -12.57 18.19 12.06
CA ILE A 47 -11.19 17.72 11.89
C ILE A 47 -10.99 16.47 12.74
N LEU A 48 -10.35 15.46 12.16
CA LEU A 48 -9.81 14.34 12.91
C LEU A 48 -8.48 14.79 13.52
N ASP A 49 -8.44 14.95 14.83
CA ASP A 49 -7.26 15.32 15.62
C ASP A 49 -6.40 14.11 16.03
N SER A 50 -6.94 12.93 15.78
CA SER A 50 -6.36 11.62 16.03
C SER A 50 -6.84 10.65 14.96
N THR A 51 -6.15 9.54 14.78
CA THR A 51 -6.55 8.46 13.88
C THR A 51 -7.28 7.37 14.67
N PRO A 52 -8.59 7.47 14.96
CA PRO A 52 -9.33 6.28 15.33
C PRO A 52 -9.27 5.33 14.13
N ALA A 53 -8.72 4.13 14.34
CA ALA A 53 -8.44 3.15 13.28
C ALA A 53 -9.66 2.85 12.38
N GLU A 54 -10.87 3.11 12.87
CA GLU A 54 -12.14 2.81 12.21
C GLU A 54 -12.71 3.98 11.37
N ARG A 55 -12.17 5.20 11.45
CA ARG A 55 -12.72 6.39 10.76
C ARG A 55 -11.65 7.21 10.04
N VAL A 56 -10.79 6.55 9.29
CA VAL A 56 -9.79 7.21 8.43
C VAL A 56 -9.77 6.60 7.04
N PRO A 57 -9.33 7.35 6.02
CA PRO A 57 -9.10 6.80 4.70
C PRO A 57 -8.09 5.65 4.73
N TYR A 58 -8.24 4.71 3.81
CA TYR A 58 -7.26 3.66 3.55
C TYR A 58 -7.13 3.41 2.04
N LEU A 59 -6.01 2.82 1.64
CA LEU A 59 -5.79 2.39 0.26
C LEU A 59 -6.00 0.89 0.14
N GLU A 60 -6.70 0.45 -0.91
CA GLU A 60 -6.77 -0.96 -1.30
C GLU A 60 -5.67 -1.26 -2.32
N LEU A 61 -4.90 -2.31 -2.07
CA LEU A 61 -3.77 -2.73 -2.89
C LEU A 61 -4.11 -3.97 -3.72
N ASN A 62 -3.43 -4.18 -4.84
CA ASN A 62 -3.51 -5.40 -5.66
C ASN A 62 -2.85 -6.63 -5.00
N VAL A 63 -2.76 -6.64 -3.67
CA VAL A 63 -2.26 -7.74 -2.87
C VAL A 63 -3.44 -8.61 -2.47
N VAL A 64 -3.35 -9.89 -2.79
CA VAL A 64 -4.33 -10.88 -2.37
C VAL A 64 -3.78 -11.61 -1.15
N ASN A 65 -4.56 -11.63 -0.07
CA ASN A 65 -4.26 -12.49 1.06
C ASN A 65 -4.94 -13.86 0.87
N SER A 66 -4.13 -14.92 0.75
CA SER A 66 -4.62 -16.29 0.53
C SER A 66 -5.39 -16.88 1.72
N ILE A 67 -5.32 -16.24 2.90
CA ILE A 67 -5.97 -16.69 4.15
C ILE A 67 -7.32 -15.96 4.34
N HIS A 68 -7.38 -14.66 4.05
CA HIS A 68 -8.54 -13.81 4.31
C HIS A 68 -9.38 -13.50 3.05
N GLY A 69 -8.83 -13.68 1.85
CA GLY A 69 -9.56 -13.51 0.58
C GLY A 69 -9.93 -12.07 0.22
N THR A 70 -9.47 -11.08 0.99
CA THR A 70 -9.70 -9.65 0.73
C THR A 70 -8.42 -8.98 0.20
N PRO A 71 -8.52 -7.88 -0.57
CA PRO A 71 -7.39 -7.02 -0.85
C PRO A 71 -6.70 -6.54 0.43
N ALA A 72 -5.39 -6.31 0.37
CA ALA A 72 -4.69 -5.70 1.50
C ALA A 72 -4.99 -4.21 1.61
N GLU A 73 -5.13 -3.73 2.84
CA GLU A 73 -5.41 -2.33 3.16
C GLU A 73 -4.15 -1.63 3.70
N ALA A 74 -3.80 -0.49 3.11
CA ALA A 74 -2.80 0.43 3.66
C ALA A 74 -3.52 1.54 4.45
N MET A 75 -3.25 1.65 5.74
CA MET A 75 -3.95 2.59 6.62
C MET A 75 -3.25 3.93 6.69
N LEU A 76 -4.00 5.03 6.75
CA LEU A 76 -3.45 6.37 6.93
C LEU A 76 -2.61 6.47 8.24
N VAL A 77 -1.40 7.01 8.13
CA VAL A 77 -0.46 7.23 9.23
C VAL A 77 -0.51 8.69 9.66
N GLY A 78 -1.18 8.92 10.79
CA GLY A 78 -1.31 10.26 11.37
C GLY A 78 -2.19 11.19 10.54
N VAL A 79 -2.50 12.34 11.13
CA VAL A 79 -3.33 13.40 10.53
C VAL A 79 -2.71 14.76 10.83
N SER A 80 -2.70 15.67 9.86
CA SER A 80 -2.16 17.01 10.01
C SER A 80 -2.92 17.99 9.12
N ARG A 81 -3.08 19.24 9.59
CA ARG A 81 -3.70 20.35 8.84
C ARG A 81 -2.72 21.12 7.96
N GLN A 82 -1.44 20.77 8.03
CA GLN A 82 -0.36 21.48 7.35
C GLN A 82 0.53 20.49 6.59
N THR A 83 -0.09 19.49 5.96
CA THR A 83 0.63 18.53 5.14
C THR A 83 0.22 18.63 3.69
N LYS A 84 1.20 18.48 2.81
CA LYS A 84 1.01 18.19 1.39
C LYS A 84 1.13 16.70 1.07
N VAL A 85 1.42 15.89 2.08
CA VAL A 85 1.68 14.46 1.93
C VAL A 85 0.80 13.69 2.91
N LEU A 86 0.00 12.76 2.40
CA LEU A 86 -0.67 11.75 3.20
C LEU A 86 0.10 10.44 3.05
N VAL A 87 0.45 9.81 4.16
CA VAL A 87 1.20 8.55 4.18
C VAL A 87 0.26 7.43 4.57
N PHE A 88 0.21 6.38 3.77
CA PHE A 88 -0.56 5.17 4.02
C PHE A 88 0.40 4.01 4.23
N ARG A 89 0.26 3.31 5.33
CA ARG A 89 1.13 2.20 5.71
C ARG A 89 0.44 0.88 5.52
N TYR A 90 1.07 0.04 4.73
CA TYR A 90 0.76 -1.38 4.63
C TYR A 90 1.87 -2.19 5.32
N ILE A 91 1.46 -3.17 6.12
CA ILE A 91 2.37 -4.13 6.76
C ILE A 91 2.09 -5.49 6.15
N VAL A 92 3.09 -6.08 5.52
CA VAL A 92 2.95 -7.38 4.85
C VAL A 92 2.59 -8.46 5.87
N ARG A 93 1.48 -9.14 5.65
CA ARG A 93 0.96 -10.22 6.51
C ARG A 93 1.28 -11.58 5.91
N PRO A 94 1.39 -12.64 6.72
CA PRO A 94 1.44 -14.00 6.19
C PRO A 94 0.28 -14.29 5.24
N GLY A 95 0.58 -14.90 4.09
CA GLY A 95 -0.39 -15.22 3.05
C GLY A 95 -0.62 -14.11 2.00
N ASP A 96 -0.05 -12.92 2.20
CA ASP A 96 -0.08 -11.84 1.21
C ASP A 96 0.78 -12.16 -0.01
N SER A 97 0.27 -11.85 -1.20
CA SER A 97 1.01 -11.94 -2.46
C SER A 97 0.45 -10.98 -3.51
N THR A 98 1.33 -10.35 -4.31
CA THR A 98 0.94 -9.67 -5.56
C THR A 98 0.85 -10.64 -6.75
N LEU A 99 0.99 -11.95 -6.53
CA LEU A 99 0.93 -12.99 -7.57
C LEU A 99 1.93 -12.77 -8.72
N GLY A 100 3.09 -12.18 -8.40
CA GLY A 100 4.16 -11.88 -9.38
C GLY A 100 3.95 -10.59 -10.17
N ALA A 101 2.86 -9.86 -9.96
CA ALA A 101 2.70 -8.49 -10.48
C ALA A 101 3.41 -7.47 -9.58
N ALA A 102 3.80 -6.33 -10.15
CA ALA A 102 4.24 -5.18 -9.35
C ALA A 102 3.12 -4.72 -8.41
N LEU A 103 3.48 -4.32 -7.20
CA LEU A 103 2.57 -3.71 -6.24
C LEU A 103 1.91 -2.49 -6.90
N ASP A 104 0.59 -2.45 -6.83
CA ASP A 104 -0.24 -1.39 -7.38
C ASP A 104 -1.54 -1.28 -6.57
N PHE A 105 -2.41 -0.35 -6.96
CA PHE A 105 -3.73 -0.20 -6.34
C PHE A 105 -4.74 -1.23 -6.85
N ALA A 106 -5.70 -1.59 -6.00
CA ALA A 106 -6.91 -2.29 -6.42
C ALA A 106 -7.85 -1.35 -7.20
N ALA A 107 -8.94 -1.89 -7.75
CA ALA A 107 -9.89 -1.13 -8.56
C ALA A 107 -10.50 0.08 -7.83
N ASN A 108 -10.71 0.00 -6.51
CA ASN A 108 -11.19 1.09 -5.66
C ASN A 108 -10.07 1.59 -4.75
N ALA A 109 -9.05 2.18 -5.36
CA ALA A 109 -7.76 2.48 -4.73
C ALA A 109 -7.84 3.21 -3.38
N LEU A 110 -8.65 4.28 -3.26
CA LEU A 110 -8.79 5.06 -2.04
C LEU A 110 -10.23 4.98 -1.51
N VAL A 111 -10.35 4.45 -0.31
CA VAL A 111 -11.62 4.39 0.42
C VAL A 111 -11.59 5.45 1.51
N LEU A 112 -12.55 6.39 1.46
CA LEU A 112 -12.63 7.47 2.43
C LEU A 112 -13.22 7.05 3.79
N ASN A 113 -13.91 5.91 3.87
CA ASN A 113 -14.38 5.33 5.13
C ASN A 113 -15.09 6.34 6.08
N THR A 114 -16.17 6.98 5.60
CA THR A 114 -16.95 8.01 6.32
C THR A 114 -16.22 9.32 6.63
N THR A 115 -15.08 9.56 5.98
CA THR A 115 -14.33 10.82 6.03
C THR A 115 -14.34 11.55 4.69
N LEU A 116 -13.70 12.72 4.66
CA LEU A 116 -13.36 13.48 3.46
C LEU A 116 -11.92 13.96 3.58
N ILE A 117 -11.23 14.05 2.44
CA ILE A 117 -9.99 14.81 2.34
C ILE A 117 -10.36 16.17 1.77
N VAL A 118 -9.98 17.24 2.46
CA VAL A 118 -10.28 18.62 2.05
C VAL A 118 -9.02 19.46 1.94
N ASP A 119 -9.09 20.51 1.13
CA ASP A 119 -8.01 21.47 0.94
C ASP A 119 -8.05 22.64 1.97
N GLY A 120 -7.12 23.59 1.79
CA GLY A 120 -7.02 24.84 2.55
C GLY A 120 -8.33 25.65 2.70
N ASN A 121 -9.26 25.50 1.76
CA ASN A 121 -10.54 26.20 1.71
C ASN A 121 -11.72 25.31 2.15
N ASN A 122 -11.43 24.13 2.70
CA ASN A 122 -12.42 23.13 3.10
C ASN A 122 -13.26 22.59 1.92
N VAL A 123 -12.68 22.62 0.71
CA VAL A 123 -13.26 22.00 -0.50
C VAL A 123 -12.77 20.56 -0.58
N ALA A 124 -13.66 19.64 -0.90
CA ALA A 124 -13.31 18.23 -1.06
C ALA A 124 -12.29 18.06 -2.19
N VAL A 125 -11.22 17.32 -1.89
CA VAL A 125 -10.21 16.91 -2.87
C VAL A 125 -10.86 15.95 -3.86
N ASN A 126 -10.52 16.09 -5.14
CA ASN A 126 -10.90 15.11 -6.14
C ASN A 126 -10.08 13.83 -5.90
N THR A 127 -10.76 12.78 -5.47
CA THR A 127 -10.19 11.46 -5.17
C THR A 127 -10.36 10.47 -6.31
N ASP A 128 -10.77 10.92 -7.49
CA ASP A 128 -10.80 10.09 -8.68
C ASP A 128 -9.35 9.85 -9.14
N PHE A 129 -8.82 8.67 -8.81
CA PHE A 129 -7.54 8.18 -9.34
C PHE A 129 -7.74 7.83 -10.81
N ALA A 130 -7.97 8.83 -11.66
CA ALA A 130 -8.15 8.63 -13.08
C ALA A 130 -6.88 7.96 -13.63
N GLN A 131 -6.98 6.69 -14.03
CA GLN A 131 -5.92 5.99 -14.75
C GLN A 131 -5.54 6.82 -16.00
N PRO A 132 -4.25 6.99 -16.31
CA PRO A 132 -3.09 6.30 -15.72
C PRO A 132 -2.38 7.11 -14.63
N LEU A 133 -2.98 8.17 -14.06
CA LEU A 133 -2.23 9.27 -13.46
C LEU A 133 -1.45 8.94 -12.18
N VAL A 134 -1.65 7.80 -11.52
CA VAL A 134 -0.80 7.43 -10.37
C VAL A 134 -0.84 5.92 -10.12
N SER A 135 -0.03 5.18 -10.86
CA SER A 135 0.29 3.79 -10.51
C SER A 135 1.55 3.77 -9.64
N LEU A 136 1.71 2.71 -8.84
CA LEU A 136 2.95 2.45 -8.11
C LEU A 136 4.07 1.88 -9.02
N GLN A 137 3.82 1.77 -10.33
CA GLN A 137 4.62 1.00 -11.29
C GLN A 137 6.01 1.58 -11.61
N ASN A 138 6.37 2.74 -11.03
CA ASN A 138 7.74 3.26 -11.15
C ASN A 138 8.77 2.40 -10.40
N GLN A 139 8.32 1.43 -9.59
CA GLN A 139 9.16 0.46 -8.92
C GLN A 139 8.61 -0.96 -9.11
N VAL A 140 9.52 -1.94 -9.12
CA VAL A 140 9.19 -3.37 -9.18
C VAL A 140 9.22 -3.93 -7.77
N VAL A 141 8.22 -3.54 -6.97
CA VAL A 141 7.99 -4.11 -5.63
C VAL A 141 7.04 -5.28 -5.74
N ILE A 142 7.50 -6.48 -5.36
CA ILE A 142 6.72 -7.71 -5.36
C ILE A 142 6.47 -8.12 -3.90
N ILE A 143 5.21 -8.44 -3.56
CA ILE A 143 4.90 -9.06 -2.27
C ILE A 143 4.83 -10.57 -2.46
N ASP A 144 5.65 -11.29 -1.71
CA ASP A 144 5.62 -12.75 -1.67
C ASP A 144 5.90 -13.26 -0.26
N THR A 145 4.92 -13.94 0.31
CA THR A 145 5.01 -14.58 1.63
C THR A 145 4.90 -16.10 1.56
N ALA A 146 4.98 -16.68 0.36
CA ALA A 146 4.99 -18.12 0.17
C ALA A 146 6.14 -18.74 0.98
N SER A 147 5.82 -19.79 1.74
CA SER A 147 6.87 -20.55 2.41
C SER A 147 7.75 -21.22 1.35
N PRO A 148 9.08 -21.23 1.54
CA PRO A 148 9.97 -21.91 0.60
C PRO A 148 9.59 -23.38 0.49
N THR A 149 9.55 -23.89 -0.73
CA THR A 149 9.31 -25.31 -1.00
C THR A 149 10.62 -26.01 -1.33
N VAL A 150 10.87 -27.16 -0.71
CA VAL A 150 12.01 -28.02 -1.07
C VAL A 150 11.67 -28.71 -2.38
N GLN A 151 12.26 -28.24 -3.48
CA GLN A 151 12.03 -28.76 -4.84
C GLN A 151 12.62 -30.17 -5.04
N GLY A 152 13.57 -30.58 -4.19
CA GLY A 152 14.14 -31.91 -4.19
C GLY A 152 15.32 -32.02 -3.23
N ILE A 153 15.50 -33.22 -2.68
CA ILE A 153 16.74 -33.61 -1.99
C ILE A 153 17.39 -34.62 -2.91
N SER A 154 18.54 -34.27 -3.48
CA SER A 154 19.36 -35.22 -4.24
C SER A 154 20.47 -35.75 -3.35
N VAL A 155 20.70 -37.06 -3.45
CA VAL A 155 21.88 -37.72 -2.90
C VAL A 155 22.77 -38.03 -4.10
N ASN A 156 23.98 -37.51 -4.09
CA ASN A 156 24.99 -37.71 -5.13
C ASN A 156 25.78 -39.03 -4.94
N THR A 157 25.45 -39.79 -3.89
CA THR A 157 26.08 -41.07 -3.61
C THR A 157 25.24 -42.21 -4.21
N THR A 158 25.86 -43.03 -5.06
CA THR A 158 25.25 -44.25 -5.62
C THR A 158 24.90 -45.25 -4.54
N ASP A 159 23.77 -45.94 -4.63
CA ASP A 159 23.41 -47.03 -3.71
C ASP A 159 24.59 -47.99 -3.48
N GLY A 160 24.96 -48.22 -2.20
CA GLY A 160 26.11 -49.06 -1.82
C GLY A 160 26.32 -49.18 -0.31
N GLU A 161 27.14 -50.14 0.11
CA GLU A 161 27.67 -50.19 1.48
C GLU A 161 28.74 -49.11 1.66
N TYR A 162 28.53 -48.22 2.63
CA TYR A 162 29.50 -47.19 3.01
C TYR A 162 30.25 -47.63 4.26
N GLY A 163 31.56 -47.83 4.12
CA GLY A 163 32.47 -48.10 5.23
C GLY A 163 32.92 -46.82 5.92
N ALA A 164 33.47 -46.95 7.14
CA ALA A 164 34.04 -45.82 7.86
C ALA A 164 35.19 -45.18 7.06
N GLY A 165 35.03 -43.90 6.67
CA GLY A 165 36.06 -43.12 5.99
C GLY A 165 35.85 -42.88 4.48
N GLN A 166 34.71 -43.28 3.90
CA GLN A 166 34.37 -42.93 2.52
C GLN A 166 33.65 -41.57 2.45
N ALA A 167 34.00 -40.77 1.44
CA ALA A 167 33.38 -39.50 1.07
C ALA A 167 32.47 -39.68 -0.14
#